data_AF-A0A0D7KGB6-F1
#
_entry.id   AF-A0A0D7KGB6-F1
#
_cell.length_a   1.000
_cell.length_b   1.000
_cell.length_c   1.000
_cell.angle_alpha   90.00
_cell.angle_beta   90.00
_cell.angle_gamma   90.00
#
_symmetry.space_group_name_H-M   'P 1'
#
loop_
_entity.id
_entity.type
_entity.pdbx_description
1 polymer ?
#
loop_
_entity_poly.entity_id
_entity_poly.type
_entity_poly.pdbx_seq_one_letter_code
_entity_poly.pdbx_strand_id
1 'polypeptide(L)'
;MTNLNPSDMEDSDLNETSTSSDDHASLTESVLNSVSDQVSTPSDPFNERLTLAIQLYLNGVAGSAAAVQEAHQILEQLHVDNPDHPLVGAYYGSTMILIARDKTEASDKLKWSKQGLKMLDNAVAADPHNSTIRLLRGKSSYNLPEQYFHRTKTVIEDFTHVLNTPPDTLDTEELIYELGEAYSKIGQNQDAATHFRKLESQTQNSAWKQLSKQKLQELEGKPAVEKIPNKGPSSILIEATRTVGNALLTLFGNEKEYEKAKEKAEDREKRRAKERAKERAEERAKERAKERAKERAEERARERAKERAEERAEERAKERAKERAEEHAKEHEKEHVEERAED
;
A
#
# COMPACT_ATOMS: atom_id res chain seq x y z
N MET A 1 74.41 -27.66 -10.75
CA MET A 1 74.60 -27.52 -12.21
C MET A 1 73.39 -28.21 -12.83
N THR A 2 72.39 -27.55 -13.41
CA THR A 2 72.37 -26.36 -14.27
C THR A 2 71.12 -25.52 -14.02
N ASN A 3 71.31 -24.20 -14.10
CA ASN A 3 70.27 -23.16 -14.14
C ASN A 3 69.38 -23.29 -15.38
N LEU A 4 68.17 -22.75 -15.33
CA LEU A 4 67.68 -21.64 -16.17
C LEU A 4 66.20 -21.33 -15.87
N ASN A 5 65.96 -20.14 -15.32
CA ASN A 5 64.77 -19.28 -15.50
C ASN A 5 65.08 -18.33 -16.70
N PRO A 6 64.23 -17.41 -17.19
CA PRO A 6 62.78 -17.15 -17.07
C PRO A 6 62.08 -16.70 -18.41
N SER A 7 60.79 -16.30 -18.34
CA SER A 7 60.07 -15.30 -19.18
C SER A 7 59.52 -15.66 -20.57
N ASP A 8 58.19 -15.51 -20.70
CA ASP A 8 57.41 -14.79 -21.75
C ASP A 8 55.98 -14.64 -21.15
N MET A 9 55.44 -13.45 -20.80
CA MET A 9 54.72 -12.46 -21.65
C MET A 9 53.74 -13.15 -22.63
N GLU A 10 52.43 -12.90 -22.71
CA GLU A 10 51.60 -11.69 -22.54
C GLU A 10 50.10 -12.09 -22.49
N ASP A 11 49.32 -11.28 -21.78
CA ASP A 11 47.92 -10.83 -21.92
C ASP A 11 46.76 -11.65 -22.54
N SER A 12 45.58 -11.28 -22.03
CA SER A 12 44.19 -11.46 -22.50
C SER A 12 43.48 -12.73 -21.98
N ASP A 13 42.22 -12.73 -21.58
CA ASP A 13 41.21 -11.70 -21.37
C ASP A 13 40.04 -12.41 -20.63
N LEU A 14 39.20 -11.66 -19.90
CA LEU A 14 37.79 -11.99 -19.58
C LEU A 14 37.51 -13.24 -18.71
N ASN A 15 37.13 -13.04 -17.44
CA ASN A 15 35.70 -13.04 -17.07
C ASN A 15 35.50 -12.57 -15.62
N GLU A 16 35.06 -11.33 -15.47
CA GLU A 16 34.38 -10.87 -14.26
C GLU A 16 33.04 -11.59 -14.16
N THR A 17 32.89 -12.50 -13.21
CA THR A 17 31.57 -12.92 -12.76
C THR A 17 31.24 -12.14 -11.49
N SER A 18 30.54 -11.03 -11.73
CA SER A 18 29.72 -10.35 -10.73
C SER A 18 28.79 -11.40 -10.09
N THR A 19 29.02 -11.72 -8.82
CA THR A 19 28.06 -12.47 -8.02
C THR A 19 26.98 -11.49 -7.56
N SER A 20 25.91 -11.45 -8.35
CA SER A 20 24.67 -10.75 -8.07
C SER A 20 24.13 -11.21 -6.72
N SER A 21 23.84 -10.22 -5.87
CA SER A 21 23.18 -10.35 -4.60
C SER A 21 21.67 -10.54 -4.81
N ASP A 22 21.17 -11.76 -4.95
CA ASP A 22 19.72 -12.03 -5.04
C ASP A 22 19.35 -13.43 -4.53
N ASP A 23 19.66 -13.75 -3.27
CA ASP A 23 19.19 -14.99 -2.61
C ASP A 23 18.36 -14.69 -1.35
N HIS A 24 17.36 -13.80 -1.47
CA HIS A 24 16.34 -13.56 -0.43
C HIS A 24 14.95 -14.10 -0.81
N ALA A 25 14.87 -15.00 -1.79
CA ALA A 25 13.61 -15.57 -2.32
C ALA A 25 13.22 -16.93 -1.69
N SER A 26 13.61 -17.23 -0.45
CA SER A 26 13.30 -18.52 0.23
C SER A 26 11.85 -18.59 0.78
N LEU A 27 11.17 -17.45 0.93
CA LEU A 27 9.78 -17.37 1.41
C LEU A 27 8.73 -17.42 0.28
N THR A 28 9.14 -17.27 -0.98
CA THR A 28 8.22 -16.94 -2.10
C THR A 28 7.63 -18.15 -2.83
N GLU A 29 8.33 -19.29 -2.89
CA GLU A 29 7.82 -20.52 -3.53
C GLU A 29 7.09 -21.46 -2.53
N SER A 30 7.41 -21.36 -1.24
CA SER A 30 7.05 -22.34 -0.21
C SER A 30 5.61 -22.22 0.32
N VAL A 31 5.03 -21.03 0.32
CA VAL A 31 3.64 -20.79 0.76
C VAL A 31 2.62 -21.21 -0.32
N LEU A 32 2.99 -21.12 -1.61
CA LEU A 32 2.14 -21.54 -2.72
C LEU A 32 1.83 -23.04 -2.67
N ASN A 33 2.80 -23.89 -2.32
CA ASN A 33 2.62 -25.35 -2.30
C ASN A 33 1.73 -25.82 -1.14
N SER A 34 1.82 -25.20 0.04
CA SER A 34 0.97 -25.57 1.19
C SER A 34 -0.51 -25.20 1.01
N VAL A 35 -0.82 -24.20 0.18
CA VAL A 35 -2.20 -23.86 -0.20
C VAL A 35 -2.72 -24.80 -1.30
N SER A 36 -1.83 -25.31 -2.15
CA SER A 36 -2.17 -26.16 -3.30
C SER A 36 -2.59 -27.58 -2.91
N ASP A 37 -2.00 -28.16 -1.85
CA ASP A 37 -2.25 -29.56 -1.44
C ASP A 37 -3.65 -29.84 -0.85
N GLN A 38 -4.50 -28.82 -0.71
CA GLN A 38 -5.90 -28.97 -0.26
C GLN A 38 -6.94 -28.85 -1.39
N VAL A 39 -6.55 -28.69 -2.66
CA VAL A 39 -7.51 -28.36 -3.74
C VAL A 39 -7.57 -29.46 -4.81
N SER A 40 -8.31 -30.53 -4.51
CA SER A 40 -8.90 -31.43 -5.51
C SER A 40 -10.43 -31.39 -5.42
N THR A 41 -10.99 -30.17 -5.45
CA THR A 41 -12.44 -29.91 -5.52
C THR A 41 -12.71 -28.73 -6.46
N PRO A 42 -13.90 -28.63 -7.08
CA PRO A 42 -14.22 -27.58 -8.06
C PRO A 42 -13.89 -26.18 -7.50
N SER A 43 -13.11 -25.40 -8.27
CA SER A 43 -12.77 -23.98 -8.11
C SER A 43 -13.68 -23.27 -7.09
N ASP A 44 -13.18 -23.13 -5.85
CA ASP A 44 -13.82 -22.34 -4.81
C ASP A 44 -13.38 -20.88 -4.98
N PRO A 45 -14.29 -19.94 -5.34
CA PRO A 45 -13.95 -18.54 -5.53
C PRO A 45 -13.27 -17.90 -4.31
N PHE A 46 -13.54 -18.39 -3.10
CA PHE A 46 -12.85 -17.94 -1.90
C PHE A 46 -11.37 -18.32 -1.92
N ASN A 47 -11.07 -19.60 -2.14
CA ASN A 47 -9.70 -20.12 -2.15
C ASN A 47 -8.86 -19.51 -3.27
N GLU A 48 -9.44 -19.25 -4.44
CA GLU A 48 -8.74 -18.56 -5.54
C GLU A 48 -8.37 -17.12 -5.17
N ARG A 49 -9.31 -16.36 -4.61
CA ARG A 49 -9.06 -14.99 -4.14
C ARG A 49 -8.02 -14.96 -3.03
N LEU A 50 -8.09 -15.89 -2.07
CA LEU A 50 -7.13 -15.99 -0.97
C LEU A 50 -5.74 -16.35 -1.49
N THR A 51 -5.63 -17.31 -2.42
CA THR A 51 -4.35 -17.70 -3.04
C THR A 51 -3.71 -16.51 -3.76
N LEU A 52 -4.49 -15.77 -4.56
CA LEU A 52 -4.02 -14.56 -5.24
C LEU A 52 -3.55 -13.49 -4.23
N ALA A 53 -4.32 -13.25 -3.18
CA ALA A 53 -3.96 -12.30 -2.13
C ALA A 53 -2.65 -12.68 -1.43
N ILE A 54 -2.46 -13.97 -1.14
CA ILE A 54 -1.22 -14.47 -0.54
C ILE A 54 -0.04 -14.27 -1.49
N GLN A 55 -0.21 -14.55 -2.78
CA GLN A 55 0.87 -14.31 -3.76
C GLN A 55 1.26 -12.83 -3.83
N LEU A 56 0.28 -11.93 -3.88
CA LEU A 56 0.51 -10.50 -3.88
C LEU A 56 1.17 -10.03 -2.57
N TYR A 57 0.77 -10.60 -1.43
CA TYR A 57 1.42 -10.35 -0.15
C TYR A 57 2.90 -10.76 -0.17
N LEU A 58 3.24 -11.94 -0.70
CA LEU A 58 4.63 -12.41 -0.81
C LEU A 58 5.47 -11.50 -1.71
N ASN A 59 4.91 -11.06 -2.85
CA ASN A 59 5.54 -10.06 -3.69
C ASN A 59 5.74 -8.73 -2.94
N GLY A 60 4.81 -8.38 -2.05
CA GLY A 60 4.91 -7.24 -1.16
C GLY A 60 6.02 -7.36 -0.12
N VAL A 61 6.19 -8.54 0.49
CA VAL A 61 7.31 -8.88 1.39
C VAL A 61 8.64 -8.74 0.65
N ALA A 62 8.71 -9.20 -0.61
CA ALA A 62 9.87 -9.05 -1.48
C ALA A 62 10.15 -7.59 -1.93
N GLY A 63 9.24 -6.65 -1.63
CA GLY A 63 9.47 -5.21 -1.80
C GLY A 63 8.48 -4.49 -2.72
N SER A 64 7.53 -5.17 -3.35
CA SER A 64 6.58 -4.53 -4.27
C SER A 64 5.47 -3.77 -3.53
N ALA A 65 5.59 -2.44 -3.46
CA ALA A 65 4.57 -1.58 -2.87
C ALA A 65 3.21 -1.64 -3.61
N ALA A 66 3.23 -1.85 -4.94
CA ALA A 66 2.00 -2.04 -5.72
C ALA A 66 1.27 -3.32 -5.32
N ALA A 67 2.01 -4.43 -5.18
CA ALA A 67 1.43 -5.71 -4.76
C ALA A 67 0.86 -5.63 -3.33
N VAL A 68 1.47 -4.84 -2.43
CA VAL A 68 0.91 -4.57 -1.09
C VAL A 68 -0.46 -3.90 -1.17
N GLN A 69 -0.64 -2.92 -2.06
CA GLN A 69 -1.94 -2.24 -2.21
C GLN A 69 -3.00 -3.18 -2.77
N GLU A 70 -2.66 -3.99 -3.77
CA GLU A 70 -3.58 -4.97 -4.36
C GLU A 70 -3.95 -6.08 -3.35
N ALA A 71 -2.96 -6.62 -2.64
CA ALA A 71 -3.17 -7.59 -1.55
C ALA A 71 -4.12 -7.02 -0.49
N HIS A 72 -3.91 -5.76 -0.07
CA HIS A 72 -4.75 -5.12 0.92
C HIS A 72 -6.20 -5.02 0.47
N GLN A 73 -6.47 -4.63 -0.78
CA GLN A 73 -7.83 -4.52 -1.30
C GLN A 73 -8.55 -5.87 -1.31
N ILE A 74 -7.87 -6.93 -1.76
CA ILE A 74 -8.47 -8.27 -1.80
C ILE A 74 -8.70 -8.80 -0.38
N LEU A 75 -7.70 -8.67 0.50
CA LEU A 75 -7.79 -9.14 1.88
C LEU A 75 -8.80 -8.38 2.72
N GLU A 76 -8.95 -7.06 2.49
CA GLU A 76 -9.99 -6.26 3.13
C GLU A 76 -11.38 -6.78 2.75
N GLN A 77 -11.63 -7.04 1.47
CA GLN A 77 -12.90 -7.62 1.04
C GLN A 77 -13.11 -9.03 1.60
N LEU A 78 -12.10 -9.91 1.53
CA LEU A 78 -12.18 -11.26 2.08
C LEU A 78 -12.47 -11.23 3.59
N HIS A 79 -11.91 -10.26 4.32
CA HIS A 79 -12.14 -10.10 5.74
C HIS A 79 -13.54 -9.54 6.05
N VAL A 80 -14.06 -8.63 5.23
CA VAL A 80 -15.46 -8.16 5.34
C VAL A 80 -16.44 -9.30 5.06
N ASP A 81 -16.17 -10.11 4.04
CA ASP A 81 -17.00 -11.25 3.66
C ASP A 81 -16.91 -12.38 4.72
N ASN A 82 -15.75 -12.55 5.37
CA ASN A 82 -15.46 -13.64 6.31
C ASN A 82 -14.70 -13.12 7.55
N PRO A 83 -15.36 -12.37 8.44
CA PRO A 83 -14.69 -11.70 9.57
C PRO A 83 -14.08 -12.67 10.58
N ASP A 84 -14.63 -13.88 10.70
CA ASP A 84 -14.20 -14.90 11.65
C ASP A 84 -13.12 -15.84 11.09
N HIS A 85 -12.68 -15.65 9.83
CA HIS A 85 -11.65 -16.50 9.23
C HIS A 85 -10.24 -16.09 9.71
N PRO A 86 -9.56 -16.88 10.58
CA PRO A 86 -8.35 -16.43 11.26
C PRO A 86 -7.17 -16.17 10.30
N LEU A 87 -7.00 -17.03 9.29
CA LEU A 87 -5.92 -16.88 8.31
C LEU A 87 -6.05 -15.61 7.45
N VAL A 88 -7.27 -15.27 7.01
CA VAL A 88 -7.55 -14.02 6.30
C VAL A 88 -7.21 -12.83 7.20
N GLY A 89 -7.65 -12.86 8.46
CA GLY A 89 -7.32 -11.83 9.45
C GLY A 89 -5.81 -11.67 9.66
N ALA A 90 -5.06 -12.77 9.66
CA ALA A 90 -3.60 -12.75 9.80
C ALA A 90 -2.91 -12.11 8.60
N TYR A 91 -3.23 -12.54 7.37
CA TYR A 91 -2.67 -11.93 6.16
C TYR A 91 -3.08 -10.47 6.00
N TYR A 92 -4.33 -10.13 6.31
CA TYR A 92 -4.80 -8.75 6.30
C TYR A 92 -3.99 -7.89 7.28
N GLY A 93 -3.83 -8.36 8.52
CA GLY A 93 -3.04 -7.69 9.55
C GLY A 93 -1.56 -7.51 9.18
N SER A 94 -0.93 -8.55 8.64
CA SER A 94 0.44 -8.48 8.13
C SER A 94 0.56 -7.48 6.96
N THR A 95 -0.40 -7.49 6.04
CA THR A 95 -0.43 -6.54 4.91
C THR A 95 -0.57 -5.10 5.38
N MET A 96 -1.32 -4.82 6.45
CA MET A 96 -1.38 -3.47 7.05
C MET A 96 -0.01 -3.00 7.57
N ILE A 97 0.82 -3.92 8.09
CA ILE A 97 2.20 -3.59 8.52
C ILE A 97 3.09 -3.32 7.30
N LEU A 98 2.90 -4.03 6.18
CA LEU A 98 3.56 -3.69 4.92
C LEU A 98 3.08 -2.32 4.37
N ILE A 99 1.80 -1.98 4.50
CA ILE A 99 1.33 -0.62 4.17
C ILE A 99 2.05 0.41 5.04
N ALA A 100 2.23 0.15 6.33
CA ALA A 100 2.95 1.05 7.23
C ALA A 100 4.40 1.29 6.78
N ARG A 101 5.10 0.27 6.25
CA ARG A 101 6.44 0.40 5.65
C ARG A 101 6.45 1.50 4.58
N ASP A 102 5.47 1.46 3.69
CA ASP A 102 5.40 2.28 2.47
C ASP A 102 4.83 3.69 2.70
N LYS A 103 4.30 4.00 3.89
CA LYS A 103 3.86 5.38 4.21
C LYS A 103 5.05 6.33 4.37
N THR A 104 4.79 7.63 4.22
CA THR A 104 5.77 8.69 4.50
C THR A 104 5.64 9.21 5.93
N GLU A 105 4.41 9.44 6.37
CA GLU A 105 4.13 10.07 7.67
C GLU A 105 4.26 9.08 8.82
N ALA A 106 5.04 9.43 9.85
CA ALA A 106 5.27 8.59 11.01
C ALA A 106 3.98 8.23 11.78
N SER A 107 3.01 9.14 11.83
CA SER A 107 1.69 8.91 12.43
C SER A 107 0.91 7.81 11.70
N ASP A 108 0.93 7.82 10.36
CA ASP A 108 0.31 6.78 9.55
C ASP A 108 1.02 5.46 9.73
N LYS A 109 2.36 5.44 9.74
CA LYS A 109 3.12 4.19 10.03
C LYS A 109 2.68 3.58 11.34
N LEU A 110 2.67 4.38 12.41
CA LEU A 110 2.29 3.90 13.73
C LEU A 110 0.84 3.39 13.77
N LYS A 111 -0.09 4.12 13.14
CA LYS A 111 -1.50 3.73 13.06
C LYS A 111 -1.66 2.39 12.36
N TRP A 112 -1.14 2.26 11.15
CA TRP A 112 -1.24 1.04 10.35
C TRP A 112 -0.52 -0.14 11.02
N SER A 113 0.66 0.07 11.60
CA SER A 113 1.36 -0.97 12.38
C SER A 113 0.54 -1.44 13.57
N LYS A 114 -0.04 -0.54 14.38
CA LYS A 114 -0.87 -0.91 15.53
C LYS A 114 -2.14 -1.66 15.13
N GLN A 115 -2.78 -1.23 14.04
CA GLN A 115 -3.97 -1.91 13.53
C GLN A 115 -3.64 -3.32 13.01
N GLY A 116 -2.57 -3.45 12.22
CA GLY A 116 -2.15 -4.75 11.70
C GLY A 116 -1.74 -5.73 12.80
N LEU A 117 -1.00 -5.22 13.80
CA LEU A 117 -0.66 -5.97 15.00
C LEU A 117 -1.88 -6.47 15.78
N LYS A 118 -2.92 -5.65 15.93
CA LYS A 118 -4.18 -6.05 16.57
C LYS A 118 -4.86 -7.17 15.79
N MET A 119 -4.88 -7.09 14.46
CA MET A 119 -5.43 -8.15 13.61
C MET A 119 -4.67 -9.46 13.77
N LEU A 120 -3.34 -9.42 13.82
CA LEU A 120 -2.50 -10.60 14.04
C LEU A 120 -2.71 -11.23 15.43
N ASP A 121 -2.81 -10.41 16.49
CA ASP A 121 -3.11 -10.90 17.83
C ASP A 121 -4.48 -11.59 17.88
N ASN A 122 -5.50 -11.00 17.25
CA ASN A 122 -6.83 -11.59 17.16
C ASN A 122 -6.82 -12.91 16.38
N ALA A 123 -6.07 -12.99 15.28
CA ALA A 123 -5.97 -14.20 14.48
C ALA A 123 -5.32 -15.35 15.26
N VAL A 124 -4.23 -15.10 15.99
CA VAL A 124 -3.62 -16.11 16.88
C VAL A 124 -4.55 -16.49 18.02
N ALA A 125 -5.33 -15.55 18.57
CA ALA A 125 -6.31 -15.87 19.61
C ALA A 125 -7.44 -16.78 19.09
N ALA A 126 -7.83 -16.62 17.82
CA ALA A 126 -8.88 -17.43 17.19
C ALA A 126 -8.40 -18.83 16.77
N ASP A 127 -7.14 -18.97 16.34
CA ASP A 127 -6.54 -20.26 15.99
C ASP A 127 -5.10 -20.38 16.53
N PRO A 128 -4.93 -20.70 17.84
CA PRO A 128 -3.64 -20.66 18.52
C PRO A 128 -2.66 -21.76 18.13
N HIS A 129 -3.08 -22.77 17.37
CA HIS A 129 -2.25 -23.92 16.98
C HIS A 129 -1.80 -23.85 15.52
N ASN A 130 -2.20 -22.80 14.80
CA ASN A 130 -1.86 -22.63 13.41
C ASN A 130 -0.47 -21.99 13.26
N SER A 131 0.50 -22.82 12.86
CA SER A 131 1.90 -22.40 12.64
C SER A 131 2.01 -21.25 11.65
N THR A 132 1.19 -21.21 10.59
CA THR A 132 1.24 -20.14 9.58
C THR A 132 0.81 -18.80 10.18
N ILE A 133 -0.26 -18.76 10.96
CA ILE A 133 -0.75 -17.54 11.60
C ILE A 133 0.27 -17.01 12.62
N ARG A 134 0.86 -17.92 13.41
CA ARG A 134 1.93 -17.55 14.35
C ARG A 134 3.19 -17.07 13.64
N LEU A 135 3.59 -17.71 12.55
CA LEU A 135 4.72 -17.28 11.74
C LEU A 135 4.49 -15.86 11.19
N LEU A 136 3.29 -15.58 10.68
CA LEU A 136 2.91 -14.24 10.22
C LEU A 136 3.02 -13.21 11.35
N ARG A 137 2.50 -13.51 12.55
CA ARG A 137 2.60 -12.61 13.71
C ARG A 137 4.04 -12.41 14.15
N GLY A 138 4.82 -13.49 14.24
CA GLY A 138 6.23 -13.48 14.62
C GLY A 138 7.08 -12.68 13.64
N LYS A 139 7.04 -12.97 12.34
CA LYS A 139 7.81 -12.26 11.31
C LYS A 139 7.42 -10.79 11.20
N SER A 140 6.13 -10.48 11.29
CA SER A 140 5.65 -9.09 11.30
C SER A 140 6.13 -8.31 12.53
N SER A 141 6.29 -9.00 13.65
CA SER A 141 6.71 -8.43 14.93
C SER A 141 8.23 -8.30 15.07
N TYR A 142 9.00 -9.21 14.43
CA TYR A 142 10.45 -9.32 14.56
C TYR A 142 11.20 -8.05 14.13
N ASN A 143 10.69 -7.39 13.09
CA ASN A 143 11.29 -6.18 12.51
C ASN A 143 10.80 -4.87 13.17
N LEU A 144 9.91 -4.95 14.16
CA LEU A 144 9.40 -3.77 14.85
C LEU A 144 10.36 -3.31 15.95
N PRO A 145 10.53 -1.99 16.14
CA PRO A 145 11.34 -1.44 17.23
C PRO A 145 10.84 -1.87 18.61
N GLU A 146 11.64 -2.66 19.32
CA GLU A 146 11.29 -3.24 20.62
C GLU A 146 10.89 -2.18 21.66
N GLN A 147 11.50 -0.99 21.60
CA GLN A 147 11.29 0.09 22.55
C GLN A 147 9.90 0.71 22.49
N TYR A 148 9.22 0.58 21.35
CA TYR A 148 7.89 1.15 21.12
C TYR A 148 6.81 0.09 21.13
N PHE A 149 7.12 -1.10 20.60
CA PHE A 149 6.13 -2.15 20.37
C PHE A 149 6.19 -3.28 21.40
N HIS A 150 7.33 -3.49 22.07
CA HIS A 150 7.52 -4.53 23.09
C HIS A 150 7.12 -5.93 22.61
N ARG A 151 7.56 -6.29 21.40
CA ARG A 151 7.08 -7.46 20.67
C ARG A 151 8.03 -8.66 20.68
N THR A 152 9.26 -8.48 21.14
CA THR A 152 10.28 -9.54 21.06
C THR A 152 9.88 -10.80 21.84
N LYS A 153 9.17 -10.66 22.97
CA LYS A 153 8.60 -11.81 23.68
C LYS A 153 7.56 -12.58 22.86
N THR A 154 6.67 -11.87 22.16
CA THR A 154 5.69 -12.48 21.24
C THR A 154 6.40 -13.21 20.10
N VAL A 155 7.47 -12.63 19.56
CA VAL A 155 8.29 -13.27 18.52
C VAL A 155 8.89 -14.58 19.03
N ILE A 156 9.47 -14.57 20.23
CA ILE A 156 10.05 -15.76 20.86
C ILE A 156 8.98 -16.85 21.03
N GLU A 157 7.80 -16.49 21.53
CA GLU A 157 6.67 -17.42 21.69
C GLU A 157 6.27 -18.06 20.36
N ASP A 158 6.06 -17.25 19.32
CA ASP A 158 5.59 -17.72 18.02
C ASP A 158 6.65 -18.56 17.30
N PHE A 159 7.89 -18.11 17.25
CA PHE A 159 8.97 -18.86 16.59
C PHE A 159 9.24 -20.18 17.29
N THR A 160 9.18 -20.21 18.63
CA THR A 160 9.29 -21.46 19.38
C THR A 160 8.16 -22.41 19.04
N HIS A 161 6.91 -21.92 18.94
CA HIS A 161 5.77 -22.74 18.53
C HIS A 161 5.96 -23.32 17.13
N VAL A 162 6.32 -22.46 16.17
CA VAL A 162 6.52 -22.87 14.77
C VAL A 162 7.66 -23.88 14.65
N LEU A 163 8.77 -23.73 15.37
CA LEU A 163 9.87 -24.68 15.34
C LEU A 163 9.53 -26.05 15.98
N ASN A 164 8.53 -26.11 16.86
CA ASN A 164 8.05 -27.37 17.43
C ASN A 164 7.13 -28.14 16.48
N THR A 165 6.45 -27.44 15.55
CA THR A 165 5.60 -28.03 14.53
C THR A 165 5.80 -27.25 13.22
N PRO A 166 6.97 -27.44 12.58
CA PRO A 166 7.35 -26.66 11.41
C PRO A 166 6.46 -27.07 10.23
N PRO A 167 5.96 -26.09 9.45
CA PRO A 167 5.40 -26.38 8.13
C PRO A 167 6.47 -27.05 7.27
N ASP A 168 6.09 -28.03 6.46
CA ASP A 168 7.02 -28.83 5.64
C ASP A 168 7.90 -27.98 4.71
N THR A 169 7.44 -26.78 4.35
CA THR A 169 8.09 -25.88 3.39
C THR A 169 8.90 -24.75 4.04
N LEU A 170 8.98 -24.70 5.37
CA LEU A 170 9.66 -23.63 6.10
C LEU A 170 11.16 -23.86 6.20
N ASP A 171 11.95 -22.83 5.88
CA ASP A 171 13.37 -22.79 6.23
C ASP A 171 13.53 -22.63 7.75
N THR A 172 13.80 -23.76 8.41
CA THR A 172 14.02 -23.80 9.85
C THR A 172 15.35 -23.17 10.27
N GLU A 173 16.33 -23.05 9.38
CA GLU A 173 17.66 -22.50 9.72
C GLU A 173 17.58 -20.99 9.95
N GLU A 174 16.92 -20.27 9.04
CA GLU A 174 16.65 -18.83 9.18
C GLU A 174 15.86 -18.55 10.48
N LEU A 175 14.82 -19.34 10.75
CA LEU A 175 13.97 -19.13 11.92
C LEU A 175 14.71 -19.39 13.25
N ILE A 176 15.59 -20.40 13.29
CA ILE A 176 16.45 -20.65 14.47
C ILE A 176 17.40 -19.48 14.71
N TYR A 177 17.98 -18.93 13.63
CA TYR A 177 18.86 -17.76 13.72
C TYR A 177 18.12 -16.55 14.30
N GLU A 178 16.96 -16.20 13.73
CA GLU A 178 16.16 -15.06 14.18
C GLU A 178 15.66 -15.23 15.62
N LEU A 179 15.33 -16.46 16.04
CA LEU A 179 14.98 -16.75 17.42
C LEU A 179 16.15 -16.50 18.37
N GLY A 180 17.38 -16.90 17.99
CA GLY A 180 18.59 -16.57 18.73
C GLY A 180 18.81 -15.06 18.84
N GLU A 181 18.58 -14.31 17.76
CA GLU A 181 18.65 -12.84 17.79
C GLU A 181 17.58 -12.22 18.67
N ALA A 182 16.35 -12.76 18.66
CA ALA A 182 15.27 -12.31 19.53
C ALA A 182 15.62 -12.47 21.02
N TYR A 183 16.21 -13.61 21.42
CA TYR A 183 16.70 -13.79 22.79
C TYR A 183 17.83 -12.80 23.14
N SER A 184 18.75 -12.56 22.22
CA SER A 184 19.84 -11.58 22.39
C SER A 184 19.29 -10.16 22.57
N LYS A 185 18.26 -9.77 21.79
CA LYS A 185 17.58 -8.46 21.86
C LYS A 185 16.96 -8.16 23.23
N ILE A 186 16.62 -9.17 24.03
CA ILE A 186 16.07 -9.02 25.39
C ILE A 186 17.07 -9.39 26.50
N GLY A 187 18.34 -9.63 26.13
CA GLY A 187 19.44 -9.88 27.07
C GLY A 187 19.48 -11.31 27.60
N GLN A 188 18.75 -12.24 27.00
CA GLN A 188 18.80 -13.67 27.34
C GLN A 188 19.93 -14.35 26.57
N ASN A 189 21.16 -14.00 26.93
CA ASN A 189 22.37 -14.40 26.20
C ASN A 189 22.60 -15.92 26.23
N GLN A 190 22.26 -16.60 27.32
CA GLN A 190 22.40 -18.05 27.42
C GLN A 190 21.44 -18.79 26.47
N ASP A 191 20.19 -18.33 26.39
CA ASP A 191 19.19 -18.90 25.49
C ASP A 191 19.54 -18.60 24.03
N ALA A 192 19.97 -17.37 23.73
CA ALA A 192 20.50 -17.00 22.41
C ALA A 192 21.65 -17.93 21.98
N ALA A 193 22.65 -18.14 22.84
CA ALA A 193 23.78 -19.02 22.55
C ALA A 193 23.34 -20.48 22.32
N THR A 194 22.29 -20.94 22.98
CA THR A 194 21.75 -22.30 22.77
C THR A 194 21.22 -22.47 21.35
N HIS A 195 20.51 -21.47 20.82
CA HIS A 195 19.98 -21.49 19.46
C HIS A 195 21.09 -21.38 18.42
N PHE A 196 22.08 -20.50 18.62
CA PHE A 196 23.22 -20.40 17.70
C PHE A 196 24.09 -21.66 17.68
N ARG A 197 24.32 -22.32 18.82
CA ARG A 197 25.01 -23.64 18.85
C ARG A 197 24.20 -24.71 18.12
N LYS A 198 22.88 -24.73 18.32
CA LYS A 198 21.99 -25.65 17.60
C LYS A 198 22.15 -25.45 16.09
N LEU A 199 22.04 -24.21 15.62
CA LEU A 199 22.21 -23.86 14.21
C LEU A 199 23.59 -24.26 13.68
N GLU A 200 24.69 -23.90 14.37
CA GLU A 200 26.05 -24.26 13.98
C GLU A 200 26.28 -25.78 13.83
N SER A 201 25.68 -26.56 14.72
CA SER A 201 25.85 -28.02 14.77
C SER A 201 25.00 -28.78 13.75
N GLN A 202 23.84 -28.24 13.39
CA GLN A 202 22.84 -28.93 12.55
C GLN A 202 22.87 -28.47 11.09
N THR A 203 23.32 -27.24 10.82
CA THR A 203 23.36 -26.73 9.45
C THR A 203 24.50 -27.32 8.63
N GLN A 204 24.20 -27.64 7.37
CA GLN A 204 25.21 -27.94 6.35
C GLN A 204 25.63 -26.68 5.59
N ASN A 205 24.87 -25.59 5.72
CA ASN A 205 25.13 -24.32 5.06
C ASN A 205 26.31 -23.59 5.72
N SER A 206 27.34 -23.31 4.94
CA SER A 206 28.56 -22.65 5.41
C SER A 206 28.29 -21.21 5.90
N ALA A 207 27.34 -20.50 5.30
CA ALA A 207 26.98 -19.14 5.68
C ALA A 207 26.32 -19.11 7.07
N TRP A 208 25.32 -19.96 7.31
CA TRP A 208 24.67 -20.06 8.62
C TRP A 208 25.62 -20.52 9.71
N LYS A 209 26.56 -21.41 9.38
CA LYS A 209 27.61 -21.84 10.31
C LYS A 209 28.54 -20.68 10.69
N GLN A 210 28.95 -19.86 9.73
CA GLN A 210 29.78 -18.68 10.00
C GLN A 210 29.04 -17.62 10.82
N LEU A 211 27.79 -17.31 10.46
CA LEU A 211 26.94 -16.37 11.19
C LEU A 211 26.73 -16.82 12.65
N SER A 212 26.45 -18.10 12.86
CA SER A 212 26.28 -18.67 14.20
C SER A 212 27.55 -18.55 15.05
N LYS A 213 28.72 -18.86 14.47
CA LYS A 213 30.02 -18.69 15.15
C LYS A 213 30.28 -17.25 15.55
N GLN A 214 30.00 -16.31 14.64
CA GLN A 214 30.17 -14.88 14.93
C GLN A 214 29.26 -14.46 16.09
N LYS A 215 27.98 -14.85 16.07
CA LYS A 215 27.05 -14.53 17.15
C LYS A 215 27.46 -15.16 18.49
N LEU A 216 28.00 -16.38 18.48
CA LEU A 216 28.53 -17.01 19.68
C LEU A 216 29.71 -16.23 20.27
N GLN A 217 30.64 -15.78 19.42
CA GLN A 217 31.75 -14.90 19.85
C GLN A 217 31.25 -13.57 20.43
N GLU A 218 30.21 -12.97 19.85
CA GLU A 218 29.58 -11.75 20.39
C GLU A 218 28.93 -11.94 21.76
N LEU A 219 28.64 -13.19 22.15
CA LEU A 219 28.07 -13.55 23.45
C LEU A 219 29.14 -14.03 24.46
N GLU A 220 30.39 -14.24 24.04
CA GLU A 220 31.47 -14.65 24.93
C GLU A 220 31.73 -13.60 26.02
N GLY A 221 31.81 -14.05 27.27
CA GLY A 221 32.05 -13.19 28.43
C GLY A 221 30.84 -12.36 28.90
N LYS A 222 29.72 -12.37 28.18
CA LYS A 222 28.47 -11.74 28.64
C LYS A 222 27.80 -12.58 29.74
N PRO A 223 27.09 -11.94 30.70
CA PRO A 223 26.30 -12.67 31.68
C PRO A 223 25.17 -13.44 31.01
N ALA A 224 24.75 -14.56 31.60
CA ALA A 224 23.67 -15.40 31.09
C ALA A 224 22.36 -14.62 30.84
N VAL A 225 22.06 -13.69 31.75
CA VAL A 225 20.96 -12.73 31.62
C VAL A 225 21.52 -11.33 31.86
N GLU A 226 21.35 -10.46 30.87
CA GLU A 226 21.72 -9.06 30.92
C GLU A 226 20.47 -8.18 31.01
N LYS A 227 20.46 -7.21 31.93
CA LYS A 227 19.39 -6.22 31.95
C LYS A 227 19.66 -5.18 30.88
N ILE A 228 18.97 -5.27 29.76
CA ILE A 228 19.06 -4.27 28.71
C ILE A 228 18.33 -3.00 29.20
N PRO A 229 19.05 -1.89 29.43
CA PRO A 229 18.41 -0.64 29.83
C PRO A 229 17.52 -0.16 28.68
N ASN A 230 16.29 0.24 29.01
CA ASN A 230 15.39 0.88 28.06
C ASN A 230 15.93 2.28 27.76
N LYS A 231 16.90 2.35 26.85
CA LYS A 231 17.52 3.60 26.40
C LYS A 231 16.44 4.41 25.67
N GLY A 232 16.15 5.63 26.11
CA GLY A 232 15.22 6.51 25.40
C GLY A 232 15.64 6.74 23.94
N PRO A 233 14.75 7.27 23.08
CA PRO A 233 14.93 7.35 21.62
C PRO A 233 16.23 8.01 21.15
N SER A 234 16.85 8.83 22.00
CA SER A 234 17.97 9.72 21.67
C SER A 234 19.35 9.06 21.63
N SER A 235 19.54 7.82 22.13
CA SER A 235 20.89 7.25 22.29
C SER A 235 21.24 6.06 21.36
N ILE A 236 20.47 5.83 20.29
CA ILE A 236 20.57 4.62 19.43
C ILE A 236 21.01 5.00 18.01
N LEU A 237 21.79 6.07 17.88
CA LEU A 237 22.32 6.50 16.58
C LEU A 237 23.55 5.70 16.11
N ILE A 238 24.06 4.74 16.90
CA ILE A 238 25.41 4.18 16.66
C ILE A 238 25.47 2.65 16.45
N GLU A 239 24.49 1.82 16.85
CA GLU A 239 24.72 0.35 16.91
C GLU A 239 23.88 -0.53 15.95
N ALA A 240 22.96 0.03 15.18
CA ALA A 240 22.04 -0.76 14.33
C ALA A 240 22.41 -0.78 12.84
N THR A 241 23.71 -0.91 12.52
CA THR A 241 24.23 -0.90 11.14
C THR A 241 24.66 -2.27 10.61
N ARG A 242 24.08 -3.37 11.11
CA ARG A 242 24.28 -4.68 10.48
C ARG A 242 22.97 -5.38 10.12
N THR A 243 22.68 -5.25 8.83
CA THR A 243 21.98 -6.20 7.95
C THR A 243 20.47 -6.43 8.14
N VAL A 244 19.74 -6.08 7.07
CA VAL A 244 18.31 -6.32 6.76
C VAL A 244 17.30 -5.64 7.69
N GLY A 245 17.31 -4.30 7.70
CA GLY A 245 16.27 -3.51 8.39
C GLY A 245 16.36 -2.00 8.19
N ASN A 246 17.03 -1.54 7.12
CA ASN A 246 17.40 -0.12 6.96
C ASN A 246 16.22 0.84 6.68
N ALA A 247 15.00 0.34 6.43
CA ALA A 247 13.87 1.19 6.07
C ALA A 247 13.04 1.73 7.27
N LEU A 248 13.11 1.09 8.44
CA LEU A 248 12.22 1.42 9.56
C LEU A 248 12.91 2.19 10.70
N LEU A 249 14.24 2.13 10.78
CA LEU A 249 15.00 2.71 11.90
C LEU A 249 15.19 4.24 11.80
N THR A 250 15.06 4.82 10.61
CA THR A 250 15.24 6.26 10.36
C THR A 250 14.11 7.14 10.91
N LEU A 251 13.04 6.56 11.46
CA LEU A 251 11.75 7.24 11.66
C LEU A 251 11.34 7.53 13.12
N PHE A 252 12.13 7.15 14.12
CA PHE A 252 11.77 7.37 15.53
C PHE A 252 12.78 8.18 16.34
N GLY A 253 13.59 9.02 15.67
CA GLY A 253 14.44 10.02 16.32
C GLY A 253 13.69 11.33 16.59
N ASN A 254 13.80 11.84 17.82
CA ASN A 254 13.45 13.19 18.32
C ASN A 254 11.98 13.57 18.55
N GLU A 255 11.51 13.34 19.78
CA GLU A 255 10.22 13.76 20.35
C GLU A 255 9.96 15.28 20.34
N LYS A 256 11.02 16.12 20.36
CA LYS A 256 10.89 17.59 20.24
C LYS A 256 10.72 18.09 18.80
N GLU A 257 11.20 17.32 17.83
CA GLU A 257 10.94 17.59 16.41
C GLU A 257 9.57 17.06 16.01
N TYR A 258 9.10 15.96 16.64
CA TYR A 258 7.74 15.44 16.50
C TYR A 258 6.67 16.48 16.87
N GLU A 259 6.78 17.14 18.02
CA GLU A 259 5.79 18.17 18.41
C GLU A 259 5.86 19.42 17.51
N LYS A 260 7.05 19.83 17.05
CA LYS A 260 7.19 20.90 16.04
C LYS A 260 6.67 20.48 14.66
N ALA A 261 6.81 19.21 14.28
CA ALA A 261 6.30 18.66 13.02
C ALA A 261 4.78 18.52 13.06
N LYS A 262 4.21 18.15 14.20
CA LYS A 262 2.76 18.08 14.46
C LYS A 262 2.12 19.47 14.38
N GLU A 263 2.71 20.47 15.02
CA GLU A 263 2.24 21.87 14.93
C GLU A 263 2.30 22.38 13.48
N LYS A 264 3.41 22.11 12.76
CA LYS A 264 3.54 22.46 11.33
C LYS A 264 2.59 21.66 10.43
N ALA A 265 2.27 20.42 10.77
CA ALA A 265 1.36 19.57 10.00
C ALA A 265 -0.10 20.04 10.16
N GLU A 266 -0.53 20.38 11.37
CA GLU A 266 -1.84 20.98 11.63
C GLU A 266 -2.01 22.32 10.91
N ASP A 267 -0.98 23.17 10.91
CA ASP A 267 -1.00 24.43 10.17
C ASP A 267 -1.06 24.20 8.65
N ARG A 268 -0.34 23.19 8.14
CA ARG A 268 -0.36 22.83 6.72
C ARG A 268 -1.71 22.23 6.30
N GLU A 269 -2.36 21.49 7.17
CA GLU A 269 -3.70 20.94 6.94
C GLU A 269 -4.75 22.06 6.92
N LYS A 270 -4.72 22.99 7.89
CA LYS A 270 -5.58 24.19 7.89
C LYS A 270 -5.38 25.03 6.63
N ARG A 271 -4.13 25.18 6.16
CA ARG A 271 -3.83 25.93 4.92
C ARG A 271 -4.38 25.22 3.68
N ARG A 272 -4.20 23.90 3.57
CA ARG A 272 -4.73 23.08 2.46
C ARG A 272 -6.26 23.04 2.45
N ALA A 273 -6.90 22.96 3.62
CA ALA A 273 -8.35 23.04 3.74
C ALA A 273 -8.88 24.40 3.26
N LYS A 274 -8.19 25.50 3.62
CA LYS A 274 -8.53 26.87 3.19
C LYS A 274 -8.30 27.07 1.69
N GLU A 275 -7.20 26.57 1.13
CA GLU A 275 -6.92 26.62 -0.31
C GLU A 275 -7.96 25.81 -1.11
N ARG A 276 -8.28 24.57 -0.70
CA ARG A 276 -9.32 23.75 -1.35
C ARG A 276 -10.71 24.36 -1.25
N ALA A 277 -11.04 25.02 -0.14
CA ALA A 277 -12.31 25.74 0.00
C ALA A 277 -12.37 26.95 -0.94
N LYS A 278 -11.26 27.67 -1.10
CA LYS A 278 -11.16 28.82 -2.02
C LYS A 278 -11.24 28.38 -3.49
N GLU A 279 -10.52 27.32 -3.86
CA GLU A 279 -10.53 26.76 -5.22
C GLU A 279 -11.92 26.26 -5.61
N ARG A 280 -12.60 25.49 -4.73
CA ARG A 280 -13.98 25.07 -4.94
C ARG A 280 -14.97 26.24 -5.03
N ALA A 281 -14.74 27.32 -4.28
CA ALA A 281 -15.57 28.52 -4.37
C ALA A 281 -15.36 29.27 -5.71
N GLU A 282 -14.12 29.38 -6.17
CA GLU A 282 -13.77 30.00 -7.46
C GLU A 282 -14.27 29.17 -8.64
N GLU A 283 -14.15 27.85 -8.59
CA GLU A 283 -14.63 26.95 -9.63
C GLU A 283 -16.16 27.00 -9.74
N ARG A 284 -16.88 26.92 -8.61
CA ARG A 284 -18.34 27.11 -8.57
C ARG A 284 -18.77 28.50 -9.05
N ALA A 285 -17.99 29.54 -8.78
CA ALA A 285 -18.28 30.89 -9.28
C ALA A 285 -18.10 30.98 -10.81
N LYS A 286 -17.05 30.36 -11.35
CA LYS A 286 -16.80 30.29 -12.80
C LYS A 286 -17.86 29.47 -13.53
N GLU A 287 -18.26 28.33 -13.00
CA GLU A 287 -19.35 27.52 -13.57
C GLU A 287 -20.67 28.27 -13.59
N ARG A 288 -21.08 28.85 -12.46
CA ARG A 288 -22.32 29.66 -12.38
C ARG A 288 -22.30 30.87 -13.31
N ALA A 289 -21.13 31.49 -13.51
CA ALA A 289 -20.99 32.61 -14.45
C ALA A 289 -21.13 32.14 -15.91
N LYS A 290 -20.54 31.00 -16.28
CA LYS A 290 -20.69 30.40 -17.61
C LYS A 290 -22.13 29.97 -17.89
N GLU A 291 -22.77 29.33 -16.92
CA GLU A 291 -24.15 28.86 -17.03
C GLU A 291 -25.12 30.02 -17.22
N ARG A 292 -25.02 31.08 -16.39
CA ARG A 292 -25.83 32.31 -16.53
C ARG A 292 -25.57 33.06 -17.83
N ALA A 293 -24.34 33.05 -18.33
CA ALA A 293 -24.01 33.67 -19.61
C ALA A 293 -24.64 32.92 -20.79
N LYS A 294 -24.63 31.57 -20.73
CA LYS A 294 -25.27 30.71 -21.74
C LYS A 294 -26.79 30.87 -21.71
N GLU A 295 -27.39 30.83 -20.53
CA GLU A 295 -28.84 31.00 -20.33
C GLU A 295 -29.33 32.36 -20.88
N ARG A 296 -28.64 33.46 -20.53
CA ARG A 296 -28.98 34.80 -21.05
C ARG A 296 -28.78 34.94 -22.57
N ALA A 297 -27.80 34.25 -23.14
CA ALA A 297 -27.58 34.27 -24.58
C ALA A 297 -28.68 33.50 -25.32
N GLU A 298 -29.10 32.34 -24.79
CA GLU A 298 -30.20 31.54 -25.33
C GLU A 298 -31.55 32.26 -25.20
N GLU A 299 -31.82 32.90 -24.05
CA GLU A 299 -33.03 33.67 -23.81
C GLU A 299 -33.14 34.85 -24.80
N ARG A 300 -32.09 35.66 -24.94
CA ARG A 300 -32.06 36.78 -25.92
C ARG A 300 -32.18 36.32 -27.36
N ALA A 301 -31.62 35.16 -27.70
CA ALA A 301 -31.75 34.59 -29.04
C ALA A 301 -33.20 34.16 -29.32
N ARG A 302 -33.88 33.55 -28.33
CA ARG A 302 -35.29 33.18 -28.43
C ARG A 302 -36.21 34.39 -28.52
N GLU A 303 -36.00 35.41 -27.69
CA GLU A 303 -36.79 36.65 -27.74
C GLU A 303 -36.67 37.33 -29.11
N ARG A 304 -35.44 37.54 -29.62
CA ARG A 304 -35.23 38.15 -30.94
C ARG A 304 -35.81 37.30 -32.08
N ALA A 305 -35.77 35.98 -31.97
CA ALA A 305 -36.37 35.10 -32.96
C ALA A 305 -37.90 35.22 -32.96
N LYS A 306 -38.51 35.32 -31.77
CA LYS A 306 -39.96 35.50 -31.60
C LYS A 306 -40.41 36.86 -32.11
N GLU A 307 -39.74 37.94 -31.72
CA GLU A 307 -40.03 39.31 -32.15
C GLU A 307 -39.96 39.44 -33.68
N ARG A 308 -38.90 38.93 -34.32
CA ARG A 308 -38.79 38.92 -35.80
C ARG A 308 -39.86 38.07 -36.49
N ALA A 309 -40.31 36.99 -35.85
CA ALA A 309 -41.37 36.16 -36.40
C ALA A 309 -42.74 36.87 -36.32
N GLU A 310 -43.01 37.56 -35.21
CA GLU A 310 -44.22 38.36 -35.01
C GLU A 310 -44.25 39.57 -35.97
N GLU A 311 -43.15 40.32 -36.09
CA GLU A 311 -43.04 41.47 -37.01
C GLU A 311 -43.28 41.05 -38.47
N ARG A 312 -42.66 39.94 -38.91
CA ARG A 312 -42.88 39.40 -40.27
C ARG A 312 -44.29 38.89 -40.49
N ALA A 313 -44.94 38.34 -39.46
CA ALA A 313 -46.32 37.90 -39.55
C ALA A 313 -47.28 39.10 -39.68
N GLU A 314 -47.01 40.18 -38.92
CA GLU A 314 -47.81 41.40 -38.94
C GLU A 314 -47.65 42.18 -40.26
N GLU A 315 -46.43 42.31 -40.80
CA GLU A 315 -46.20 42.89 -42.13
C GLU A 315 -46.95 42.12 -43.21
N ARG A 316 -46.83 40.78 -43.24
CA ARG A 316 -47.54 39.95 -44.21
C ARG A 316 -49.06 40.05 -44.08
N ALA A 317 -49.58 40.21 -42.86
CA ALA A 317 -51.01 40.41 -42.63
C ALA A 317 -51.48 41.78 -43.17
N LYS A 318 -50.72 42.85 -42.93
CA LYS A 318 -51.00 44.20 -43.46
C LYS A 318 -50.95 44.24 -44.98
N GLU A 319 -49.94 43.61 -45.58
CA GLU A 319 -49.78 43.53 -47.03
C GLU A 319 -50.97 42.80 -47.68
N ARG A 320 -51.35 41.64 -47.15
CA ARG A 320 -52.53 40.89 -47.62
C ARG A 320 -53.85 41.64 -47.43
N ALA A 321 -54.00 42.38 -46.33
CA ALA A 321 -55.19 43.18 -46.08
C ALA A 321 -55.31 44.35 -47.09
N LYS A 322 -54.18 44.99 -47.41
CA LYS A 322 -54.12 46.05 -48.42
C LYS A 322 -54.43 45.51 -49.82
N GLU A 323 -53.83 44.38 -50.19
CA GLU A 323 -54.08 43.72 -51.48
C GLU A 323 -55.56 43.35 -51.65
N ARG A 324 -56.20 42.77 -50.62
CA ARG A 324 -57.65 42.48 -50.64
C ARG A 324 -58.53 43.72 -50.71
N ALA A 325 -58.16 44.80 -50.02
CA ALA A 325 -58.91 46.06 -50.08
C ALA A 325 -58.82 46.70 -51.48
N GLU A 326 -57.65 46.64 -52.11
CA GLU A 326 -57.46 47.11 -53.50
C GLU A 326 -58.21 46.22 -54.51
N GLU A 327 -58.27 44.90 -54.28
CA GLU A 327 -59.04 43.97 -55.10
C GLU A 327 -60.54 44.24 -55.00
N HIS A 328 -61.09 44.33 -53.78
CA HIS A 328 -62.50 44.65 -53.57
C HIS A 328 -62.86 46.06 -54.08
N ALA A 329 -61.99 47.06 -53.95
CA ALA A 329 -62.26 48.39 -54.51
C ALA A 329 -62.37 48.35 -56.04
N LYS A 330 -61.50 47.58 -56.71
CA LYS A 330 -61.56 47.37 -58.17
C LYS A 330 -62.80 46.58 -58.59
N GLU A 331 -63.23 45.62 -57.78
CA GLU A 331 -64.44 44.83 -58.01
C GLU A 331 -65.69 45.71 -57.86
N HIS A 332 -65.78 46.49 -56.78
CA HIS A 332 -66.91 47.42 -56.54
C HIS A 332 -66.96 48.57 -57.56
N GLU A 333 -65.82 49.03 -58.07
CA GLU A 333 -65.75 50.00 -59.17
C GLU A 333 -66.22 49.39 -60.50
N LYS A 334 -65.91 48.12 -60.76
CA LYS A 334 -66.47 47.39 -61.91
C LYS A 334 -67.98 47.19 -61.79
N GLU A 335 -68.46 46.75 -60.63
CA GLU A 335 -69.90 46.56 -60.38
C GLU A 335 -70.67 47.88 -60.50
N HIS A 336 -70.15 49.00 -59.98
CA HIS A 336 -70.79 50.31 -60.17
C HIS A 336 -70.73 50.83 -61.61
N VAL A 337 -69.72 50.45 -62.39
CA VAL A 337 -69.65 50.79 -63.82
C VAL A 337 -70.63 49.94 -64.64
N GLU A 338 -70.86 48.67 -64.26
CA GLU A 338 -71.89 47.82 -64.86
C GLU A 338 -73.30 48.28 -64.48
N GLU A 339 -73.57 48.57 -63.20
CA GLU A 339 -74.89 49.03 -62.72
C GLU A 339 -75.28 50.40 -63.34
N ARG A 340 -74.30 51.28 -63.60
CA ARG A 340 -74.53 52.58 -64.26
C ARG A 340 -74.63 52.49 -65.79
N ALA A 341 -74.31 51.34 -66.38
CA ALA A 341 -74.51 51.09 -67.81
C ALA A 341 -75.90 50.49 -68.10
N GLU A 342 -76.66 50.11 -67.07
CA GLU A 342 -77.99 49.49 -67.18
C GLU A 342 -79.18 50.44 -66.86
N ASP A 343 -78.93 51.66 -66.36
CA ASP A 343 -79.89 52.77 -66.22
C ASP A 343 -79.76 53.78 -67.39
#